data_AF-A0AAV2SHN4-F1
#
_entry.id   AF-A0AAV2SHN4-F1
#
_cell.length_a   1.000
_cell.length_b   1.000
_cell.length_c   1.000
_cell.angle_alpha   90.00
_cell.angle_beta   90.00
_cell.angle_gamma   90.00
#
_symmetry.space_group_name_H-M   'P 1'
#
loop_
_entity.id
_entity.type
_entity.pdbx_description
1 polymer ?
#
loop_
_entity_poly.entity_id
_entity_poly.type
_entity_poly.pdbx_seq_one_letter_code
_entity_poly.pdbx_strand_id
1 'polypeptide(L)'
;DWGIHKRIVVYVRSEFGDWHSIFRPLYLDRCVLLLLANIANWGLAIFGVVSTPKDFASYLLIIFLTNLLLYMAFYIIMKLRHSEKLYLQSVVYMVLCMMGWGLAIFFYENRTTTWELSPAHSRQYNQKCALLNFYDPHDIWHFLSAAAMFFGFMLLLTLDDDLVHTPREKIPVF
;
A
#
# COMPACT_ATOMS: atom_id res chain seq x y z
N ASP A 1 41.16 33.94 10.09
CA ASP A 1 40.75 32.59 9.66
C ASP A 1 39.64 32.60 8.61
N TRP A 2 40.01 32.48 7.32
CA TRP A 2 39.07 32.44 6.18
C TRP A 2 38.83 31.01 5.64
N GLY A 3 39.40 29.99 6.29
CA GLY A 3 39.41 28.62 5.80
C GLY A 3 38.01 27.97 5.75
N ILE A 4 37.14 28.28 6.71
CA ILE A 4 35.77 27.76 6.75
C ILE A 4 34.93 28.33 5.61
N HIS A 5 34.99 29.65 5.39
CA HIS A 5 34.27 30.30 4.29
C HIS A 5 34.74 29.80 2.92
N LYS A 6 36.05 29.60 2.72
CA LYS A 6 36.57 28.99 1.49
C LYS A 6 36.07 27.57 1.28
N ARG A 7 36.00 26.74 2.34
CA ARG A 7 35.46 25.37 2.24
C ARG A 7 33.98 25.35 1.88
N ILE A 8 33.18 26.22 2.50
CA ILE A 8 31.74 26.35 2.19
C ILE A 8 31.55 26.79 0.73
N VAL A 9 32.29 27.79 0.26
CA VAL A 9 32.19 28.27 -1.12
C VAL A 9 32.62 27.20 -2.13
N VAL A 10 33.68 26.43 -1.84
CA VAL A 10 34.12 25.33 -2.71
C VAL A 10 33.09 24.19 -2.74
N TYR A 11 32.53 23.81 -1.58
CA TYR A 11 31.49 22.78 -1.50
C TYR A 11 30.21 23.18 -2.25
N VAL A 12 29.73 24.41 -2.02
CA VAL A 12 28.57 24.93 -2.76
C VAL A 12 28.87 25.01 -4.25
N ARG A 13 30.05 25.47 -4.65
CA ARG A 13 30.42 25.55 -6.07
C ARG A 13 30.58 24.18 -6.73
N SER A 14 31.02 23.15 -6.00
CA SER A 14 31.12 21.78 -6.52
C SER A 14 29.74 21.15 -6.68
N GLU A 15 28.85 21.32 -5.70
CA GLU A 15 27.47 20.79 -5.75
C GLU A 15 26.63 21.49 -6.83
N PHE A 16 26.69 22.82 -6.92
CA PHE A 16 25.98 23.59 -7.96
C PHE A 16 26.66 23.57 -9.33
N GLY A 17 27.93 23.17 -9.41
CA GLY A 17 28.69 23.06 -10.65
C GLY A 17 28.30 21.83 -11.48
N ASP A 18 27.84 20.77 -10.83
CA ASP A 18 27.34 19.55 -11.48
C ASP A 18 25.80 19.50 -11.45
N TRP A 19 25.18 20.44 -12.17
CA TRP A 19 23.72 20.60 -12.25
C TRP A 19 23.00 19.30 -12.68
N HIS A 20 23.69 18.42 -13.41
CA HIS A 20 23.17 17.12 -13.82
C HIS A 20 23.14 16.09 -12.68
N SER A 21 24.03 16.18 -11.68
CA SER A 21 24.02 15.31 -10.51
C SER A 21 22.88 15.62 -9.53
N ILE A 22 22.46 16.90 -9.44
CA ILE A 22 21.39 17.36 -8.56
C ILE A 22 20.05 16.68 -8.87
N PHE A 23 19.77 16.40 -10.15
CA PHE A 23 18.53 15.77 -10.60
C PHE A 23 18.63 14.25 -10.74
N ARG A 24 19.79 13.64 -10.47
CA ARG A 24 19.95 12.19 -10.50
C ARG A 24 19.63 11.61 -9.11
N PRO A 25 18.51 10.89 -8.96
CA PRO A 25 18.22 10.25 -7.68
C PRO A 25 19.28 9.18 -7.39
N LEU A 26 19.75 9.14 -6.15
CA LEU A 26 20.68 8.10 -5.67
C LEU A 26 20.11 6.68 -5.88
N TYR A 27 18.78 6.53 -5.74
CA TYR A 27 18.05 5.29 -5.94
C TYR A 27 16.91 5.52 -6.95
N LEU A 28 17.20 5.28 -8.24
CA LEU A 28 16.24 5.51 -9.31
C LEU A 28 14.98 4.66 -9.16
N ASP A 29 15.13 3.36 -8.88
CA ASP A 29 14.01 2.42 -8.72
C ASP A 29 13.04 2.88 -7.62
N ARG A 30 13.58 3.28 -6.47
CA ARG A 30 12.80 3.84 -5.35
C ARG A 30 12.07 5.12 -5.76
N CYS A 31 12.77 6.04 -6.43
CA CYS A 31 12.18 7.30 -6.88
C CYS A 31 10.98 7.07 -7.82
N VAL A 32 11.15 6.19 -8.82
CA VAL A 32 10.10 5.87 -9.80
C VAL A 32 8.88 5.25 -9.10
N LEU A 33 9.09 4.26 -8.23
CA LEU A 33 7.97 3.62 -7.53
C LEU A 33 7.22 4.58 -6.60
N LEU A 34 7.95 5.46 -5.89
CA LEU A 34 7.32 6.49 -5.05
C LEU A 34 6.54 7.51 -5.87
N LEU A 35 7.05 7.92 -7.03
CA LEU A 35 6.32 8.81 -7.93
C LEU A 35 5.02 8.17 -8.42
N LEU A 36 5.07 6.89 -8.84
CA LEU A 36 3.87 6.16 -9.25
C LEU A 36 2.84 6.03 -8.11
N ALA A 37 3.29 5.68 -6.90
CA ALA A 37 2.42 5.60 -5.73
C ALA A 37 1.79 6.95 -5.37
N ASN A 38 2.56 8.04 -5.45
CA ASN A 38 2.04 9.39 -5.22
C ASN A 38 1.06 9.83 -6.31
N ILE A 39 1.32 9.53 -7.58
CA ILE A 39 0.38 9.82 -8.68
C ILE A 39 -0.95 9.10 -8.44
N ALA A 40 -0.92 7.83 -8.03
CA ALA A 40 -2.13 7.08 -7.70
C ALA A 40 -2.91 7.73 -6.53
N ASN A 41 -2.22 8.13 -5.47
CA ASN A 41 -2.82 8.81 -4.32
C ASN A 41 -3.42 10.17 -4.66
N TRP A 42 -2.68 11.01 -5.38
CA TRP A 42 -3.19 12.31 -5.85
C TRP A 42 -4.35 12.13 -6.82
N GLY A 43 -4.31 11.13 -7.69
CA GLY A 43 -5.41 10.78 -8.59
C GLY A 43 -6.69 10.44 -7.82
N LEU A 44 -6.58 9.59 -6.80
CA LEU A 44 -7.71 9.27 -5.92
C LEU A 44 -8.24 10.51 -5.20
N ALA A 45 -7.36 11.36 -4.65
CA ALA A 45 -7.76 12.58 -3.94
C ALA A 45 -8.49 13.58 -4.85
N ILE A 46 -7.95 13.83 -6.05
CA ILE A 46 -8.58 14.71 -7.06
C ILE A 46 -9.94 14.13 -7.46
N PHE A 47 -10.02 12.83 -7.71
CA PHE A 47 -11.29 12.16 -8.02
C PHE A 47 -12.33 12.37 -6.89
N GLY A 48 -11.92 12.27 -5.62
CA GLY A 48 -12.82 12.51 -4.49
C GLY A 48 -13.37 13.94 -4.46
N VAL A 49 -12.51 14.93 -4.71
CA VAL A 49 -12.91 16.34 -4.74
C VAL A 49 -13.84 16.64 -5.91
N VAL A 50 -13.58 16.07 -7.09
CA VAL A 50 -14.37 16.34 -8.30
C VAL A 50 -15.69 15.58 -8.30
N SER A 51 -15.68 14.29 -7.97
CA SER A 51 -16.86 13.43 -8.08
C SER A 51 -17.75 13.49 -6.84
N THR A 52 -17.24 13.91 -5.68
CA THR A 52 -17.99 13.99 -4.41
C THR A 52 -18.86 12.74 -4.16
N PRO A 53 -18.25 11.55 -4.04
CA PRO A 53 -18.98 10.29 -3.96
C PRO A 53 -19.93 10.27 -2.76
N LYS A 54 -21.17 9.80 -2.99
CA LYS A 54 -22.20 9.70 -1.95
C LYS A 54 -21.89 8.61 -0.93
N ASP A 55 -21.37 7.47 -1.39
CA ASP A 55 -20.88 6.38 -0.55
C ASP A 55 -19.48 6.69 0.01
N PHE A 56 -19.47 7.51 1.07
CA PHE A 56 -18.24 7.93 1.75
C PHE A 56 -17.41 6.74 2.26
N ALA A 57 -18.06 5.71 2.83
CA ALA A 57 -17.37 4.58 3.45
C ALA A 57 -16.64 3.73 2.41
N SER A 58 -17.29 3.40 1.29
CA SER A 58 -16.66 2.67 0.19
C SER A 58 -15.51 3.47 -0.44
N TYR A 59 -15.67 4.79 -0.56
CA TYR A 59 -14.62 5.64 -1.11
C TYR A 59 -13.37 5.67 -0.21
N LEU A 60 -13.56 5.81 1.10
CA LEU A 60 -12.47 5.77 2.08
C LEU A 60 -11.80 4.39 2.15
N LEU A 61 -12.58 3.31 2.03
CA LEU A 61 -12.06 1.95 1.89
C LEU A 61 -11.12 1.83 0.69
N ILE A 62 -11.51 2.36 -0.48
CA ILE A 62 -10.67 2.33 -1.69
C ILE A 62 -9.35 3.08 -1.46
N ILE A 63 -9.37 4.25 -0.81
CA ILE A 63 -8.15 5.02 -0.49
C ILE A 63 -7.21 4.19 0.38
N PHE A 64 -7.71 3.63 1.48
CA PHE A 64 -6.89 2.87 2.43
C PHE A 64 -6.39 1.56 1.84
N LEU A 65 -7.25 0.84 1.11
CA LEU A 65 -6.87 -0.40 0.43
C LEU A 65 -5.80 -0.13 -0.65
N THR A 66 -5.97 0.93 -1.44
CA THR A 66 -4.99 1.32 -2.46
C THR A 66 -3.65 1.66 -1.82
N ASN A 67 -3.62 2.43 -0.74
CA ASN A 67 -2.38 2.75 -0.03
C ASN A 67 -1.69 1.51 0.53
N LEU A 68 -2.47 0.60 1.15
CA LEU A 68 -1.95 -0.65 1.68
C LEU A 68 -1.31 -1.50 0.57
N LEU A 69 -2.01 -1.69 -0.55
CA LEU A 69 -1.52 -2.49 -1.68
C LEU A 69 -0.32 -1.85 -2.37
N LEU A 70 -0.32 -0.52 -2.56
CA LEU A 70 0.82 0.21 -3.13
C LEU A 70 2.05 0.09 -2.23
N TYR A 71 1.89 0.21 -0.91
CA TYR A 71 2.98 0.06 0.05
C TYR A 71 3.56 -1.36 0.02
N MET A 72 2.69 -2.37 0.07
CA MET A 72 3.10 -3.77 -0.04
C MET A 72 3.82 -4.05 -1.36
N ALA A 73 3.27 -3.59 -2.48
CA ALA A 73 3.88 -3.73 -3.79
C ALA A 73 5.24 -3.03 -3.89
N PHE A 74 5.37 -1.82 -3.34
CA PHE A 74 6.63 -1.09 -3.28
C PHE A 74 7.73 -1.91 -2.59
N TYR A 75 7.44 -2.49 -1.42
CA TYR A 75 8.40 -3.33 -0.70
C TYR A 75 8.77 -4.59 -1.48
N ILE A 76 7.78 -5.34 -1.97
CA ILE A 76 8.04 -6.59 -2.72
C ILE A 76 8.84 -6.30 -3.99
N ILE A 77 8.48 -5.26 -4.76
CA ILE A 77 9.19 -4.89 -5.99
C ILE A 77 10.63 -4.49 -5.66
N MET A 78 10.86 -3.65 -4.65
CA MET A 78 12.22 -3.27 -4.23
C MET A 78 13.06 -4.49 -3.86
N LYS A 79 12.48 -5.44 -3.12
CA LYS A 79 13.14 -6.67 -2.72
C LYS A 79 13.54 -7.53 -3.92
N LEU A 80 12.61 -7.73 -4.87
CA LEU A 80 12.85 -8.47 -6.11
C LEU A 80 13.90 -7.79 -6.99
N ARG A 81 13.88 -6.45 -7.09
CA ARG A 81 14.83 -5.66 -7.90
C ARG A 81 16.26 -5.75 -7.38
N HIS A 82 16.44 -5.84 -6.06
CA HIS A 82 17.75 -5.98 -5.43
C HIS A 82 18.17 -7.44 -5.20
N SER A 83 17.39 -8.40 -5.72
CA SER A 83 17.67 -9.84 -5.61
C SER A 83 17.81 -10.32 -4.16
N GLU A 84 17.08 -9.69 -3.25
CA GLU A 84 16.97 -10.10 -1.86
C GLU A 84 16.14 -11.39 -1.73
N LYS A 85 16.35 -12.15 -0.66
CA LYS A 85 15.74 -13.47 -0.53
C LYS A 85 14.38 -13.37 0.12
N LEU A 86 13.39 -14.05 -0.47
CA LEU A 86 12.09 -14.27 0.17
C LEU A 86 12.09 -15.64 0.81
N TYR A 87 12.01 -15.69 2.14
CA TYR A 87 11.85 -16.95 2.86
C TYR A 87 10.46 -17.55 2.62
N LEU A 88 10.37 -18.88 2.71
CA LEU A 88 9.13 -19.62 2.48
C LEU A 88 7.98 -19.11 3.36
N GLN A 89 8.27 -18.78 4.63
CA GLN A 89 7.29 -18.23 5.56
C GLN A 89 6.64 -16.95 5.02
N SER A 90 7.44 -15.99 4.57
CA SER A 90 6.97 -14.73 3.99
C SER A 90 6.18 -14.99 2.69
N VAL A 91 6.63 -15.93 1.85
CA VAL A 91 5.90 -16.33 0.63
C VAL A 91 4.53 -16.93 0.95
N VAL A 92 4.43 -17.80 1.97
CA VAL A 92 3.15 -18.37 2.41
C VAL A 92 2.20 -17.28 2.88
N TYR A 93 2.66 -16.34 3.72
CA TYR A 93 1.83 -15.21 4.14
C TYR A 93 1.40 -14.32 2.98
N MET A 94 2.27 -14.10 2.00
CA MET A 94 1.93 -13.36 0.79
C MET A 94 0.80 -14.02 0.00
N VAL A 95 0.90 -15.33 -0.24
CA VAL A 95 -0.14 -16.08 -0.98
C VAL A 95 -1.47 -16.08 -0.23
N LEU A 96 -1.44 -16.32 1.09
CA LEU A 96 -2.65 -16.30 1.92
C LEU A 96 -3.29 -14.91 1.96
N CYS A 97 -2.48 -13.84 2.04
CA CYS A 97 -2.94 -12.46 1.97
C CYS A 97 -3.63 -12.16 0.62
N MET A 98 -3.00 -12.53 -0.50
CA MET A 98 -3.56 -12.31 -1.84
C MET A 98 -4.85 -13.10 -2.06
N MET A 99 -4.89 -14.35 -1.60
CA MET A 99 -6.11 -15.18 -1.66
C MET A 99 -7.23 -14.59 -0.80
N GLY A 100 -6.92 -14.14 0.41
CA GLY A 100 -7.87 -13.47 1.31
C GLY A 100 -8.45 -12.20 0.69
N TRP A 101 -7.61 -11.33 0.11
CA TRP A 101 -8.07 -10.13 -0.58
C TRP A 101 -8.92 -10.45 -1.82
N GLY A 102 -8.51 -11.41 -2.64
CA GLY A 102 -9.27 -11.82 -3.82
C GLY A 102 -10.68 -12.31 -3.46
N LEU A 103 -10.79 -13.16 -2.43
CA LEU A 103 -12.08 -13.63 -1.94
C LEU A 103 -12.88 -12.50 -1.27
N ALA A 104 -12.22 -11.61 -0.51
CA ALA A 104 -12.88 -10.46 0.11
C ALA A 104 -13.51 -9.53 -0.93
N ILE A 105 -12.79 -9.22 -2.01
CA ILE A 105 -13.31 -8.38 -3.12
C ILE A 105 -14.53 -9.04 -3.77
N PHE A 106 -14.47 -10.36 -4.01
CA PHE A 106 -15.61 -11.10 -4.57
C PHE A 106 -16.89 -10.94 -3.72
N PHE A 107 -16.79 -11.03 -2.40
CA PHE A 107 -17.94 -10.84 -1.52
C PHE A 107 -18.34 -9.37 -1.32
N TYR A 108 -17.37 -8.44 -1.40
CA TYR A 108 -17.63 -7.00 -1.30
C TYR A 108 -18.52 -6.48 -2.43
N GLU A 109 -18.35 -7.00 -3.65
CA GLU A 109 -19.20 -6.61 -4.78
C GLU A 109 -20.66 -7.06 -4.61
N ASN A 110 -20.93 -8.08 -3.80
CA ASN A 110 -22.28 -8.53 -3.49
C ASN A 110 -22.91 -7.67 -2.38
N ARG A 111 -23.37 -6.47 -2.75
CA ARG A 111 -23.94 -5.50 -1.82
C ARG A 111 -25.23 -6.00 -1.16
N THR A 112 -25.20 -6.15 0.16
CA THR A 112 -26.37 -6.47 1.02
C THR A 112 -26.84 -5.27 1.85
N THR A 113 -26.07 -4.18 1.87
CA THR A 113 -26.32 -2.97 2.68
C THR A 113 -25.85 -1.71 1.96
N THR A 114 -26.38 -0.55 2.33
CA THR A 114 -25.95 0.76 1.81
C THR A 114 -26.00 1.85 2.88
N TRP A 115 -24.98 2.70 2.88
CA TRP A 115 -24.88 3.87 3.76
C TRP A 115 -25.59 5.11 3.18
N GLU A 116 -26.01 5.08 1.91
CA GLU A 116 -26.61 6.23 1.24
C GLU A 116 -28.11 6.41 1.57
N LEU A 117 -28.77 5.34 2.02
CA LEU A 117 -30.21 5.30 2.24
C LEU A 117 -30.55 5.23 3.73
N SER A 118 -31.81 5.56 4.06
CA SER A 118 -32.30 5.35 5.42
C SER A 118 -32.29 3.86 5.79
N PRO A 119 -32.18 3.50 7.08
CA PRO A 119 -32.17 2.10 7.50
C PRO A 119 -33.39 1.30 7.03
N ALA A 120 -34.55 1.93 6.85
CA ALA A 120 -35.74 1.29 6.32
C ALA A 120 -35.61 0.92 4.84
N HIS A 121 -35.02 1.79 4.02
CA HIS A 121 -34.77 1.51 2.60
C HIS A 121 -33.60 0.55 2.40
N SER A 122 -32.55 0.66 3.21
CA SER A 122 -31.42 -0.29 3.14
C SER A 122 -31.84 -1.74 3.39
N ARG A 123 -32.88 -1.99 4.20
CA ARG A 123 -33.41 -3.35 4.44
C ARG A 123 -33.91 -4.04 3.18
N GLN A 124 -34.21 -3.30 2.11
CA GLN A 124 -34.62 -3.88 0.82
C GLN A 124 -33.45 -4.61 0.12
N TYR A 125 -32.20 -4.34 0.53
CA TYR A 125 -31.00 -5.01 0.01
C TYR A 125 -30.67 -6.31 0.76
N ASN A 126 -31.37 -6.62 1.86
CA ASN A 126 -31.10 -7.83 2.63
C ASN A 126 -31.31 -9.08 1.77
N GLN A 127 -30.31 -9.95 1.72
CA GLN A 127 -30.36 -11.22 1.02
C GLN A 127 -30.43 -12.39 2.00
N LYS A 128 -30.69 -13.61 1.50
CA LYS A 128 -30.55 -14.83 2.32
C LYS A 128 -29.08 -15.02 2.72
N CYS A 129 -28.86 -15.49 3.94
CA CYS A 129 -27.50 -15.74 4.44
C CYS A 129 -26.79 -16.80 3.58
N ALA A 130 -25.53 -16.56 3.26
CA ALA A 130 -24.74 -17.38 2.35
C ALA A 130 -24.06 -18.56 3.06
N LEU A 131 -23.72 -18.41 4.34
CA LEU A 131 -22.97 -19.40 5.11
C LEU A 131 -23.67 -19.71 6.44
N LEU A 132 -23.82 -21.01 6.73
CA LEU A 132 -24.41 -21.55 7.97
C LEU A 132 -25.81 -21.01 8.32
N ASN A 133 -26.55 -20.46 7.35
CA ASN A 133 -27.81 -19.73 7.58
C ASN A 133 -27.67 -18.59 8.60
N PHE A 134 -26.46 -18.03 8.77
CA PHE A 134 -26.19 -16.99 9.75
C PHE A 134 -25.41 -15.83 9.13
N TYR A 135 -24.34 -16.12 8.41
CA TYR A 135 -23.47 -15.09 7.82
C TYR A 135 -23.94 -14.70 6.43
N ASP A 136 -24.10 -13.41 6.21
CA ASP A 136 -24.36 -12.85 4.89
C ASP A 136 -23.03 -12.60 4.13
N PRO A 137 -23.09 -12.25 2.83
CA PRO A 137 -21.91 -11.86 2.06
C PRO A 137 -21.05 -10.76 2.70
N HIS A 138 -21.65 -9.79 3.40
CA HIS A 138 -20.95 -8.67 4.03
C HIS A 138 -20.13 -9.13 5.25
N ASP A 139 -20.69 -10.03 6.07
CA ASP A 139 -19.98 -10.65 7.18
C ASP A 139 -18.77 -11.47 6.68
N ILE A 140 -18.97 -12.23 5.60
CA ILE A 140 -17.91 -13.05 4.98
C ILE A 140 -16.80 -12.14 4.43
N TRP A 141 -17.17 -11.04 3.77
CA TRP A 141 -16.20 -10.02 3.31
C TRP A 141 -15.37 -9.47 4.47
N HIS A 142 -16.00 -9.09 5.58
CA HIS A 142 -15.30 -8.59 6.77
C HIS A 142 -14.34 -9.63 7.36
N PHE A 143 -14.77 -10.88 7.48
CA PHE A 143 -13.92 -11.95 8.00
C PHE A 143 -12.70 -12.21 7.10
N LEU A 144 -12.91 -12.32 5.79
CA LEU A 144 -11.85 -12.58 4.81
C LEU A 144 -10.86 -11.41 4.71
N SER A 145 -11.36 -10.17 4.70
CA SER A 145 -10.50 -8.97 4.68
C SER A 145 -9.69 -8.82 5.97
N ALA A 146 -10.26 -9.15 7.15
CA ALA A 146 -9.52 -9.19 8.40
C ALA A 146 -8.39 -10.24 8.37
N ALA A 147 -8.67 -11.44 7.86
CA ALA A 147 -7.65 -12.47 7.67
C ALA A 147 -6.56 -12.02 6.67
N ALA A 148 -6.95 -11.39 5.55
CA ALA A 148 -6.01 -10.87 4.57
C ALA A 148 -5.08 -9.81 5.17
N MET A 149 -5.62 -8.87 5.94
CA MET A 149 -4.83 -7.87 6.67
C MET A 149 -3.88 -8.52 7.67
N PHE A 150 -4.33 -9.52 8.43
CA PHE A 150 -3.49 -10.26 9.36
C PHE A 150 -2.28 -10.90 8.66
N PHE A 151 -2.51 -11.62 7.57
CA PHE A 151 -1.41 -12.20 6.79
C PHE A 151 -0.53 -11.13 6.14
N GLY A 152 -1.09 -9.99 5.74
CA GLY A 152 -0.32 -8.82 5.28
C GLY A 152 0.63 -8.29 6.36
N PHE A 153 0.18 -8.17 7.60
CA PHE A 153 1.06 -7.78 8.72
C PHE A 153 2.13 -8.83 9.00
N MET A 154 1.77 -10.11 8.99
CA MET A 154 2.75 -11.19 9.17
C MET A 154 3.80 -11.19 8.04
N LEU A 155 3.38 -10.91 6.80
CA LEU A 155 4.30 -10.72 5.69
C LEU A 155 5.26 -9.56 5.99
N LEU A 156 4.77 -8.36 6.31
CA LEU A 156 5.63 -7.20 6.60
C LEU A 156 6.61 -7.45 7.75
N LEU A 157 6.19 -8.19 8.79
CA LEU A 157 7.06 -8.53 9.92
C LEU A 157 8.18 -9.49 9.57
N THR A 158 7.97 -10.35 8.57
CA THR A 158 8.89 -11.45 8.21
C THR A 158 9.55 -11.23 6.87
N LEU A 159 9.28 -10.10 6.22
CA LEU A 159 9.74 -9.83 4.86
C LEU A 159 11.26 -9.63 4.81
N ASP A 160 11.83 -8.98 5.83
CA ASP A 160 13.25 -8.61 5.89
C ASP A 160 14.06 -9.47 6.85
N ASP A 161 13.57 -10.66 7.20
CA ASP A 161 14.28 -11.62 8.05
C ASP A 161 15.64 -12.01 7.45
N ASP A 162 15.82 -11.94 6.13
CA ASP A 162 17.10 -12.20 5.44
C ASP A 162 18.14 -11.09 5.65
N LEU A 163 17.70 -9.90 6.08
CA LEU A 163 18.51 -8.71 6.30
C LEU A 163 18.81 -8.43 7.78
N VAL A 164 18.57 -9.39 8.68
CA VAL A 164 18.75 -9.20 10.14
C VAL A 164 20.14 -8.69 10.56
N HIS A 165 21.17 -9.00 9.77
CA HIS A 165 22.55 -8.56 10.01
C HIS A 165 23.00 -7.39 9.11
N THR A 166 22.10 -6.88 8.27
CA THR A 166 22.39 -5.78 7.35
C THR A 166 22.09 -4.45 8.03
N PRO A 167 23.06 -3.52 8.14
CA PRO A 167 22.80 -2.18 8.63
C PRO A 167 21.71 -1.48 7.81
N ARG A 168 20.78 -0.80 8.48
CA ARG A 168 19.60 -0.18 7.84
C ARG A 168 19.94 0.77 6.68
N GLU A 169 21.05 1.49 6.78
CA GLU A 169 21.57 2.40 5.75
C GLU A 169 22.00 1.71 4.45
N LYS A 170 22.18 0.39 4.48
CA LYS A 170 22.55 -0.43 3.32
C LYS A 170 21.36 -1.16 2.71
N ILE A 171 20.19 -1.07 3.33
CA ILE A 171 18.97 -1.72 2.86
C ILE A 171 18.34 -0.79 1.80
N PRO A 172 18.27 -1.20 0.53
CA PRO A 172 17.88 -0.30 -0.56
C PRO A 172 16.46 0.27 -0.46
N VAL A 173 15.57 -0.40 0.27
CA VAL A 173 14.20 0.08 0.48
C VAL A 173 14.12 1.29 1.43
N PHE A 174 15.12 1.50 2.31
CA PHE A 174 15.13 2.55 3.32
C PHE A 174 15.83 3.83 2.90
#